data_AF-U2LFT7-F1
#
_entry.id   AF-U2LFT7-F1
#
_cell.length_a   1.000
_cell.length_b   1.000
_cell.length_c   1.000
_cell.angle_alpha   90.00
_cell.angle_beta   90.00
_cell.angle_gamma   90.00
#
_symmetry.space_group_name_H-M   'P 1'
#
loop_
_entity.id
_entity.type
_entity.pdbx_description
1 polymer ?
#
loop_
_entity_poly.entity_id
_entity_poly.type
_entity_poly.pdbx_seq_one_letter_code
_entity_poly.pdbx_strand_id
1 'polypeptide(L)'
;MEQSIPNLFEIVYSNVGGTKYNVEEQKYMDFIPGFLLIHIDEWISHYRKLAQITNNIYFPILCNYSSDYIAMNGLTGEICEIFHDEESIGVLFKDSNHFFKTLVANYKNNVYFLDDDGYLDYDEDKEYEVASQLNPDVAYWKI
;
A
#
# COMPACT_ATOMS: atom_id res chain seq x y z
N MET A 1 11.63 -8.30 22.11
CA MET A 1 11.92 -9.09 20.89
C MET A 1 12.27 -8.08 19.82
N GLU A 2 13.46 -8.15 19.23
CA GLU A 2 13.71 -7.43 17.97
C GLU A 2 12.81 -8.06 16.92
N GLN A 3 11.86 -7.29 16.39
CA GLN A 3 11.01 -7.74 15.30
C GLN A 3 11.84 -7.65 14.02
N SER A 4 12.09 -8.80 13.38
CA SER A 4 12.80 -8.82 12.11
C SER A 4 11.95 -8.13 11.03
N ILE A 5 12.59 -7.35 10.17
CA ILE A 5 11.93 -6.74 9.02
C ILE A 5 11.29 -7.87 8.17
N PRO A 6 10.00 -7.77 7.78
CA PRO A 6 9.37 -8.78 6.94
C PRO A 6 10.11 -8.97 5.61
N ASN A 7 10.21 -10.23 5.16
CA ASN A 7 10.87 -10.60 3.90
C ASN A 7 10.34 -9.85 2.66
N LEU A 8 9.09 -9.35 2.73
CA LEU A 8 8.50 -8.46 1.75
C LEU A 8 9.44 -7.30 1.37
N PHE A 9 10.02 -6.63 2.36
CA PHE A 9 10.83 -5.42 2.12
C PHE A 9 12.19 -5.75 1.49
N GLU A 10 12.76 -6.92 1.80
CA GLU A 10 13.95 -7.41 1.11
C GLU A 10 13.66 -7.64 -0.38
N ILE A 11 12.50 -8.22 -0.70
CA ILE A 11 12.08 -8.44 -2.10
C ILE A 11 11.86 -7.10 -2.82
N VAL A 12 11.14 -6.16 -2.21
CA VAL A 12 10.87 -4.85 -2.84
C VAL A 12 12.18 -4.09 -3.09
N TYR A 13 12.99 -3.90 -2.04
CA TYR A 13 14.16 -3.02 -2.11
C TYR A 13 15.40 -3.65 -2.74
N SER A 14 15.38 -4.96 -3.02
CA SER A 14 16.37 -5.58 -3.91
C SER A 14 16.11 -5.31 -5.40
N ASN A 15 14.91 -4.82 -5.75
CA ASN A 15 14.50 -4.57 -7.13
C ASN A 15 14.29 -3.08 -7.44
N VAL A 16 13.68 -2.32 -6.53
CA VAL A 16 13.33 -0.91 -6.76
C VAL A 16 13.60 -0.07 -5.51
N GLY A 17 13.94 1.21 -5.71
CA GLY A 17 14.17 2.15 -4.60
C GLY A 17 12.90 2.75 -3.99
N GLY A 18 11.74 2.58 -4.64
CA GLY A 18 10.52 3.35 -4.36
C GLY A 18 10.54 4.73 -5.04
N THR A 19 9.57 5.56 -4.69
CA THR A 19 9.39 6.92 -5.22
C THR A 19 9.74 7.93 -4.14
N LYS A 20 10.72 8.81 -4.41
CA LYS A 20 11.06 9.88 -3.47
C LYS A 20 9.89 10.83 -3.27
N TYR A 21 9.72 11.28 -2.04
CA TYR A 21 8.78 12.35 -1.71
C TYR A 21 9.35 13.72 -2.13
N ASN A 22 8.47 14.66 -2.47
CA ASN A 22 8.81 16.01 -2.96
C ASN A 22 9.67 16.06 -4.24
N VAL A 23 9.45 15.16 -5.20
CA VAL A 23 10.01 15.31 -6.55
C VAL A 23 9.19 16.28 -7.40
N GLU A 24 9.81 16.83 -8.43
CA GLU A 24 9.09 17.60 -9.46
C GLU A 24 8.01 16.71 -10.09
N GLU A 25 6.80 17.25 -10.23
CA GLU A 25 5.64 16.51 -10.74
C GLU A 25 5.28 15.23 -9.95
N GLN A 26 5.45 15.25 -8.62
CA GLN A 26 5.16 14.15 -7.69
C GLN A 26 3.85 13.40 -7.97
N LYS A 27 2.81 14.15 -8.35
CA LYS A 27 1.47 13.67 -8.70
C LYS A 27 1.42 12.67 -9.88
N TYR A 28 2.48 12.53 -10.67
CA TYR A 28 2.58 11.51 -11.73
C TYR A 28 3.37 10.26 -11.29
N MET A 29 3.79 10.21 -10.03
CA MET A 29 4.69 9.16 -9.53
C MET A 29 3.99 8.18 -8.59
N ASP A 30 2.65 8.24 -8.56
CA ASP A 30 1.77 7.32 -7.85
C ASP A 30 2.06 5.87 -8.28
N PHE A 31 2.28 5.01 -7.30
CA PHE A 31 2.50 3.58 -7.49
C PHE A 31 1.19 2.80 -7.59
N ILE A 32 0.17 3.29 -6.89
CA ILE A 32 -1.26 3.04 -7.11
C ILE A 32 -1.96 4.40 -6.99
N PRO A 33 -3.19 4.57 -7.50
CA PRO A 33 -3.89 5.86 -7.39
C PRO A 33 -3.83 6.44 -5.97
N GLY A 34 -3.27 7.65 -5.83
CA GLY A 34 -3.16 8.37 -4.57
C GLY A 34 -2.04 7.94 -3.62
N PHE A 35 -1.29 6.88 -3.92
CA PHE A 35 -0.24 6.36 -3.03
C PHE A 35 1.10 6.14 -3.73
N LEU A 36 2.16 6.53 -3.05
CA LEU A 36 3.54 6.32 -3.43
C LEU A 36 4.07 5.03 -2.81
N LEU A 37 4.90 4.29 -3.56
CA LEU A 37 5.80 3.30 -2.95
C LEU A 37 6.88 4.06 -2.19
N ILE A 38 6.95 3.85 -0.88
CA ILE A 38 7.86 4.60 -0.01
C ILE A 38 9.31 4.39 -0.49
N HIS A 39 10.06 5.49 -0.63
CA HIS A 39 11.46 5.40 -0.99
C HIS A 39 12.30 4.83 0.16
N ILE A 40 13.31 4.01 -0.15
CA ILE A 40 14.17 3.37 0.85
C ILE A 40 14.87 4.37 1.77
N ASP A 41 15.36 5.49 1.22
CA ASP A 41 16.00 6.58 1.99
C ASP A 41 15.03 7.24 3.00
N GLU A 42 13.72 7.11 2.78
CA GLU A 42 12.67 7.76 3.57
C GLU A 42 11.96 6.77 4.50
N TRP A 43 12.16 5.47 4.30
CA TRP A 43 11.39 4.41 4.94
C TRP A 43 11.46 4.46 6.47
N ILE A 44 12.64 4.69 7.04
CA ILE A 44 12.81 4.80 8.51
C ILE A 44 11.98 5.97 9.08
N SER A 45 11.86 7.08 8.34
CA SER A 45 11.06 8.23 8.75
C SER A 45 9.58 7.87 8.78
N HIS A 46 9.07 7.22 7.73
CA HIS A 46 7.69 6.75 7.66
C HIS A 46 7.38 5.69 8.73
N TYR A 47 8.28 4.73 8.94
CA TYR A 47 8.12 3.71 9.99
C TYR A 47 8.00 4.36 11.37
N ARG A 48 8.86 5.35 11.69
CA ARG A 48 8.78 6.06 12.98
C ARG A 48 7.48 6.83 13.16
N LYS A 49 6.94 7.43 12.10
CA LYS A 49 5.64 8.11 12.14
C LYS A 49 4.51 7.11 12.39
N LEU A 50 4.46 6.03 11.61
CA LEU A 50 3.45 4.98 11.77
C LEU A 50 3.53 4.31 13.15
N ALA A 51 4.75 4.08 13.65
CA ALA A 51 4.96 3.50 14.96
C ALA A 51 4.40 4.34 16.13
N GLN A 52 4.25 5.66 15.97
CA GLN A 52 3.64 6.53 16.97
C GLN A 52 2.14 6.27 17.14
N ILE A 53 1.47 5.80 16.09
CA ILE A 53 0.04 5.49 16.10
C ILE A 53 -0.24 3.99 16.30
N THR A 54 0.68 3.11 15.86
CA THR A 54 0.43 1.66 15.86
C THR A 54 1.37 0.84 16.74
N ASN A 55 2.06 1.47 17.69
CA ASN A 55 2.92 0.81 18.68
C ASN A 55 3.98 -0.13 18.07
N ASN A 56 4.63 0.28 16.98
CA ASN A 56 5.69 -0.47 16.26
C ASN A 56 5.26 -1.82 15.63
N ILE A 57 3.97 -2.12 15.53
CA ILE A 57 3.51 -3.41 14.99
C ILE A 57 3.52 -3.44 13.45
N TYR A 58 3.39 -2.28 12.80
CA TYR A 58 3.14 -2.17 11.37
C TYR A 58 4.34 -1.61 10.62
N PHE A 59 4.55 -2.15 9.42
CA PHE A 59 5.66 -1.81 8.54
C PHE A 59 5.08 -1.13 7.29
N PRO A 60 5.36 0.16 7.04
CA PRO A 60 4.70 0.89 5.96
C PRO A 60 5.23 0.44 4.60
N ILE A 61 4.34 0.22 3.64
CA ILE A 61 4.67 -0.15 2.26
C ILE A 61 4.45 1.06 1.35
N LEU A 62 3.23 1.59 1.36
CA LEU A 62 2.85 2.77 0.59
C LEU A 62 2.45 3.91 1.52
N CYS A 63 2.62 5.15 1.06
CA CYS A 63 2.12 6.34 1.75
C CYS A 63 1.40 7.26 0.76
N ASN A 64 0.34 7.91 1.21
CA ASN A 64 -0.29 8.99 0.45
C ASN A 64 0.25 10.36 0.88
N TYR A 65 -0.29 11.40 0.27
CA TYR A 65 0.09 12.79 0.51
C TYR A 65 -0.33 13.37 1.88
N SER A 66 -1.18 12.63 2.62
CA SER A 66 -1.73 12.99 3.92
C SER A 66 -1.13 12.18 5.07
N SER A 67 -0.10 11.36 4.81
CA SER A 67 0.50 10.44 5.79
C SER A 67 -0.42 9.29 6.24
N ASP A 68 -1.32 8.84 5.37
CA ASP A 68 -1.99 7.54 5.50
C ASP A 68 -1.14 6.45 4.83
N TYR A 69 -1.35 5.21 5.26
CA TYR A 69 -0.48 4.11 4.90
C TYR A 69 -1.24 2.87 4.44
N ILE A 70 -0.71 2.22 3.40
CA ILE A 70 -0.87 0.78 3.24
C ILE A 70 0.35 0.13 3.91
N ALA A 71 0.12 -0.68 4.93
CA ALA A 71 1.16 -1.24 5.78
C ALA A 71 0.97 -2.73 6.05
N MET A 72 2.07 -3.45 6.26
CA MET A 72 2.04 -4.85 6.68
C MET A 72 2.01 -4.95 8.20
N ASN A 73 1.04 -5.67 8.75
CA ASN A 73 1.07 -6.10 10.15
C ASN A 73 2.21 -7.10 10.33
N GLY A 74 3.21 -6.75 11.15
CA GLY A 74 4.39 -7.59 11.36
C GLY A 74 4.16 -8.82 12.22
N LEU A 75 2.96 -9.02 12.78
CA LEU A 75 2.59 -10.19 13.57
C LEU A 75 1.73 -11.17 12.76
N THR A 76 0.76 -10.66 11.99
CA THR A 76 -0.18 -11.49 11.22
C THR A 76 0.22 -11.65 9.76
N GLY A 77 1.00 -10.71 9.23
CA GLY A 77 1.35 -10.62 7.82
C GLY A 77 0.28 -9.96 6.94
N GLU A 78 -0.86 -9.59 7.52
CA GLU A 78 -1.95 -8.90 6.83
C GLU A 78 -1.49 -7.54 6.29
N ILE A 79 -2.08 -7.13 5.17
CA ILE A 79 -1.89 -5.80 4.59
C ILE A 79 -3.09 -4.96 4.96
N CYS A 80 -2.83 -3.80 5.57
CA CYS A 80 -3.83 -2.95 6.18
C CYS A 80 -3.75 -1.53 5.63
N GLU A 81 -4.91 -0.88 5.58
CA GLU A 81 -5.04 0.56 5.44
C GLU A 81 -5.11 1.19 6.83
N ILE A 82 -4.32 2.24 7.03
CA ILE A 82 -4.19 2.94 8.30
C ILE A 82 -4.20 4.44 8.01
N PHE A 83 -5.27 5.10 8.43
CA PHE A 83 -5.40 6.54 8.39
C PHE A 83 -4.74 7.18 9.62
N HIS A 84 -4.11 8.34 9.43
CA HIS A 84 -3.41 9.04 10.50
C HIS A 84 -4.37 9.64 11.56
N ASP A 85 -5.63 9.85 11.20
CA ASP A 85 -6.67 10.49 12.01
C ASP A 85 -7.81 9.54 12.41
N GLU A 86 -7.71 8.25 12.10
CA GLU A 86 -8.67 7.22 12.52
C GLU A 86 -8.05 6.18 13.47
N GLU A 87 -8.87 5.69 14.40
CA GLU A 87 -8.45 4.59 15.30
C GLU A 87 -8.61 3.21 14.64
N SER A 88 -9.47 3.10 13.62
CA SER A 88 -9.72 1.84 12.91
C SER A 88 -8.60 1.48 11.96
N ILE A 89 -8.23 0.20 11.96
CA ILE A 89 -7.31 -0.38 10.98
C ILE A 89 -8.13 -1.28 10.04
N GLY A 90 -8.13 -0.96 8.75
CA GLY A 90 -8.82 -1.73 7.73
C GLY A 90 -7.92 -2.84 7.20
N VAL A 91 -8.33 -4.10 7.27
CA VAL A 91 -7.59 -5.20 6.63
C VAL A 91 -7.98 -5.29 5.16
N LEU A 92 -7.04 -4.97 4.26
CA LEU A 92 -7.22 -5.03 2.82
C LEU A 92 -6.86 -6.42 2.25
N PHE A 93 -5.80 -7.05 2.75
CA PHE A 93 -5.34 -8.34 2.24
C PHE A 93 -4.83 -9.25 3.36
N LYS A 94 -5.01 -10.56 3.22
CA LYS A 94 -4.53 -11.55 4.20
C LYS A 94 -3.01 -11.62 4.29
N ASP A 95 -2.32 -11.36 3.18
CA ASP A 95 -0.87 -11.40 3.09
C ASP A 95 -0.37 -10.61 1.87
N SER A 96 0.96 -10.46 1.77
CA SER A 96 1.61 -9.75 0.67
C SER A 96 1.41 -10.40 -0.70
N ASN A 97 1.19 -11.72 -0.78
CA ASN A 97 0.96 -12.41 -2.05
C ASN A 97 -0.41 -12.03 -2.63
N HIS A 98 -1.43 -11.94 -1.78
CA HIS A 98 -2.76 -11.47 -2.15
C HIS A 98 -2.75 -10.00 -2.59
N PHE A 99 -2.03 -9.15 -1.87
CA PHE A 99 -1.81 -7.75 -2.25
C PHE A 99 -1.18 -7.63 -3.65
N PHE A 100 -0.04 -8.28 -3.90
CA PHE A 100 0.63 -8.16 -5.20
C PHE A 100 -0.15 -8.81 -6.35
N LYS A 101 -0.87 -9.92 -6.12
CA LYS A 101 -1.73 -10.52 -7.15
C LYS A 101 -2.84 -9.56 -7.56
N THR A 102 -3.46 -8.90 -6.59
CA THR A 102 -4.53 -7.90 -6.84
C THR A 102 -3.94 -6.68 -7.56
N LEU A 103 -2.83 -6.15 -7.08
CA LEU A 103 -2.08 -5.06 -7.73
C LEU A 103 -1.80 -5.36 -9.21
N VAL A 104 -1.23 -6.53 -9.50
CA VAL A 104 -0.90 -6.95 -10.87
C VAL A 104 -2.16 -7.14 -11.71
N ALA A 105 -3.24 -7.68 -11.13
CA ALA A 105 -4.52 -7.82 -11.83
C ALA A 105 -5.12 -6.45 -12.19
N ASN A 106 -5.07 -5.47 -11.28
CA ASN A 106 -5.58 -4.13 -11.52
C ASN A 106 -4.84 -3.44 -12.68
N TYR A 107 -3.51 -3.54 -12.71
CA TYR A 107 -2.72 -3.04 -13.84
C TYR A 107 -3.00 -3.78 -15.16
N LYS A 108 -3.13 -5.11 -15.13
CA LYS A 108 -3.35 -5.91 -16.36
C LYS A 108 -4.75 -5.75 -16.96
N ASN A 109 -5.75 -5.49 -16.11
CA ASN A 109 -7.14 -5.38 -16.54
C ASN A 109 -7.58 -3.94 -16.78
N ASN A 110 -6.66 -2.97 -16.79
CA ASN A 110 -6.96 -1.54 -16.90
C ASN A 110 -7.97 -1.07 -15.83
N VAL A 111 -7.88 -1.64 -14.63
CA VAL A 111 -8.57 -1.08 -13.46
C VAL A 111 -7.86 0.22 -13.08
N TYR A 112 -6.53 0.20 -13.07
CA TYR A 112 -5.71 1.40 -12.99
C TYR A 112 -5.37 1.87 -14.41
N PHE A 113 -5.54 3.17 -14.66
CA PHE A 113 -5.29 3.78 -15.97
C PHE A 113 -4.83 5.23 -15.81
N LEU A 114 -4.28 5.80 -16.89
CA LEU A 114 -4.01 7.24 -16.92
C LEU A 114 -5.26 7.97 -17.40
N ASP A 115 -5.68 9.00 -16.66
CA ASP A 115 -6.74 9.90 -17.09
C ASP A 115 -6.27 10.85 -18.22
N ASP A 116 -7.16 11.73 -18.67
CA ASP A 116 -6.88 12.66 -19.79
C ASP A 116 -5.75 13.66 -19.47
N ASP A 117 -5.45 13.90 -18.19
CA ASP A 117 -4.40 14.80 -17.72
C ASP A 117 -3.10 14.04 -17.37
N GLY A 118 -3.09 12.71 -17.49
CA GLY A 118 -1.95 11.85 -17.24
C GLY A 118 -1.78 11.43 -15.77
N TYR A 119 -2.81 11.60 -14.93
CA TYR A 119 -2.82 11.10 -13.56
C TYR A 119 -3.18 9.61 -13.52
N LEU A 120 -2.56 8.89 -12.60
CA LEU A 120 -2.96 7.50 -12.34
C LEU A 120 -4.28 7.50 -11.57
N ASP A 121 -5.33 7.04 -12.23
CA ASP A 121 -6.68 6.94 -11.70
C ASP A 121 -7.19 5.49 -11.78
N TYR A 122 -8.40 5.22 -11.29
CA TYR A 122 -8.97 3.88 -11.27
C TYR A 122 -10.49 3.81 -11.38
N ASP A 123 -10.94 2.63 -11.81
CA ASP A 123 -12.34 2.23 -11.82
C ASP A 123 -12.65 1.49 -10.50
N GLU A 124 -13.28 2.18 -9.56
CA GLU A 124 -13.59 1.67 -8.21
C GLU A 124 -14.44 0.39 -8.25
N ASP A 125 -15.46 0.34 -9.11
CA ASP A 125 -16.34 -0.81 -9.24
C ASP A 125 -15.57 -2.05 -9.73
N LYS A 126 -14.68 -1.86 -10.72
CA LYS A 126 -13.83 -2.96 -11.21
C LYS A 126 -12.76 -3.36 -10.21
N GLU A 127 -12.20 -2.41 -9.45
CA GLU A 127 -11.26 -2.75 -8.38
C GLU A 127 -11.94 -3.64 -7.36
N TYR A 128 -13.15 -3.29 -6.95
CA TYR A 128 -13.93 -4.09 -6.02
C TYR A 128 -14.23 -5.48 -6.57
N GLU A 129 -14.62 -5.58 -7.85
CA GLU A 129 -14.85 -6.86 -8.51
C GLU A 129 -13.60 -7.74 -8.51
N VAL A 130 -12.46 -7.20 -8.95
CA VAL A 130 -11.18 -7.95 -9.01
C VAL A 130 -10.72 -8.35 -7.61
N ALA A 131 -10.75 -7.41 -6.66
CA ALA A 131 -10.30 -7.65 -5.31
C ALA A 131 -11.20 -8.65 -4.57
N SER A 132 -12.52 -8.59 -4.73
CA SER A 132 -13.45 -9.56 -4.12
C SER A 132 -13.27 -10.98 -4.66
N GLN A 133 -13.00 -11.13 -5.97
CA GLN A 133 -12.73 -12.42 -6.59
C GLN A 133 -11.41 -13.05 -6.12
N LEU A 134 -10.35 -12.23 -5.99
CA LEU A 134 -9.02 -12.70 -5.58
C LEU A 134 -8.89 -12.85 -4.06
N ASN A 135 -9.69 -12.10 -3.29
CA ASN A 135 -9.63 -12.04 -1.83
C ASN A 135 -11.00 -12.36 -1.19
N PRO A 136 -11.64 -13.50 -1.53
CA PRO A 136 -13.02 -13.80 -1.13
C PRO A 136 -13.21 -14.03 0.37
N ASP A 137 -12.14 -13.99 1.15
CA ASP A 137 -12.15 -14.18 2.60
C ASP A 137 -11.91 -12.88 3.38
N VAL A 138 -11.58 -11.78 2.71
CA VAL A 138 -11.38 -10.49 3.37
C VAL A 138 -12.70 -9.74 3.42
N ALA A 139 -13.09 -9.26 4.60
CA ALA A 139 -14.38 -8.61 4.80
C ALA A 139 -14.51 -7.28 4.05
N TYR A 140 -13.41 -6.53 3.90
CA TYR A 140 -13.37 -5.26 3.18
C TYR A 140 -13.93 -5.37 1.75
N TRP A 141 -13.62 -6.48 1.06
CA TRP A 141 -14.04 -6.74 -0.32
C TRP A 141 -15.36 -7.52 -0.44
N LYS A 142 -16.16 -7.58 0.63
CA LYS A 142 -17.52 -8.15 0.59
C LYS A 142 -18.58 -7.06 0.72
N ILE A 143 -19.36 -6.87 -0.35
CA ILE A 143 -20.63 -6.12 -0.33
C ILE A 143 -21.73 -7.03 0.22
#